data_AF-A0A9W8B1F1-F1
#
_entry.id   AF-A0A9W8B1F1-F1
#
_cell.length_a   1.000
_cell.length_b   1.000
_cell.length_c   1.000
_cell.angle_alpha   90.00
_cell.angle_beta   90.00
_cell.angle_gamma   90.00
#
_symmetry.space_group_name_H-M   'P 1'
#
loop_
_entity.id
_entity.type
_entity.pdbx_description
1 polymer ?
#
loop_
_entity_poly.entity_id
_entity_poly.type
_entity_poly.pdbx_seq_one_letter_code
_entity_poly.pdbx_strand_id
1 'polypeptide(L)' 'FLEVNDLELIARAHQLVMEGYKLMFDEKIVTVWSAPNYCYRCGNVAAILEFDEHLNKNFKIFNASPQVSAEAHGL' A
#
# COMPACT_ATOMS: atom_id res chain seq x y z
N PHE A 1 12.56 18.47 -6.83
CA PHE A 1 11.84 18.54 -5.53
C PHE A 1 12.64 17.87 -4.45
N LEU A 2 12.86 16.56 -4.51
CA LEU A 2 13.62 15.81 -3.51
C LEU A 2 15.00 16.42 -3.20
N GLU A 3 15.84 16.63 -4.23
CA GLU A 3 17.18 17.23 -4.07
C GLU A 3 17.15 18.65 -3.47
N VAL A 4 16.16 19.47 -3.86
CA VAL A 4 16.03 20.86 -3.36
C VAL A 4 15.61 20.89 -1.88
N ASN A 5 14.97 19.84 -1.39
CA ASN A 5 14.43 19.78 -0.02
C ASN A 5 15.17 18.76 0.85
N ASP A 6 16.30 18.22 0.40
CA ASP A 6 17.09 17.22 1.13
C ASP A 6 16.27 15.99 1.57
N LEU A 7 15.50 15.43 0.64
CA LEU A 7 14.65 14.26 0.84
C LEU A 7 15.06 13.11 -0.10
N GLU A 8 14.88 11.86 0.34
CA GLU A 8 15.26 10.67 -0.43
C GLU A 8 14.10 10.00 -1.18
N LEU A 9 12.87 10.15 -0.69
CA LEU A 9 11.70 9.41 -1.20
C LEU A 9 10.41 10.23 -1.08
N ILE A 10 9.58 10.20 -2.12
CA ILE A 10 8.17 10.59 -2.02
C ILE A 10 7.33 9.32 -1.81
N ALA A 11 6.82 9.12 -0.60
CA ALA A 11 5.83 8.09 -0.31
C ALA A 11 4.41 8.64 -0.44
N ARG A 12 3.58 7.99 -1.25
CA ARG A 12 2.24 8.49 -1.59
C ARG A 12 1.25 7.34 -1.82
N ALA A 13 -0.06 7.62 -1.79
CA ALA A 13 -1.12 6.61 -1.99
C ALA A 13 -2.00 6.91 -3.22
N HIS A 14 -3.31 7.15 -3.05
CA HIS A 14 -4.30 7.67 -4.01
C HIS A 14 -4.52 6.92 -5.34
N GLN A 15 -3.49 6.48 -6.06
CA GLN A 15 -3.62 5.68 -7.28
C GLN A 15 -3.65 4.20 -6.92
N LEU A 16 -4.66 3.49 -7.41
CA LEU A 16 -4.73 2.04 -7.28
C LEU A 16 -3.52 1.41 -7.99
N VAL A 17 -2.81 0.54 -7.27
CA VAL A 17 -1.76 -0.33 -7.79
C VAL A 17 -2.14 -1.78 -7.44
N MET A 18 -2.09 -2.66 -8.43
CA MET A 18 -2.64 -4.02 -8.30
C MET A 18 -1.82 -4.87 -7.35
N GLU A 19 -0.52 -4.63 -7.34
CA GLU A 19 0.53 -5.26 -6.54
C GLU A 19 0.66 -4.68 -5.12
N GLY A 20 -0.22 -3.74 -4.72
CA GLY A 20 -0.22 -3.12 -3.39
C GLY A 20 0.81 -1.99 -3.23
N TYR A 21 1.96 -2.03 -3.90
CA TYR A 21 2.88 -0.89 -3.99
C TYR A 21 3.63 -0.85 -5.31
N LYS A 22 4.05 0.34 -5.75
CA LYS A 22 4.83 0.51 -6.97
C LYS A 22 5.92 1.56 -6.81
N LEU A 23 7.16 1.18 -7.04
CA LEU A 23 8.31 2.09 -7.15
C LEU A 23 8.41 2.63 -8.58
N MET A 24 8.70 3.92 -8.70
CA MET A 24 8.80 4.64 -9.96
C MET A 24 9.92 5.69 -9.87
N PHE A 25 10.37 6.17 -11.03
CA PHE A 25 11.38 7.22 -11.16
C PHE A 25 12.66 6.87 -10.39
N ASP A 26 13.28 5.73 -10.75
CA ASP A 26 14.50 5.21 -10.10
C ASP A 26 14.31 5.07 -8.58
N GLU A 27 13.16 4.52 -8.19
CA GLU A 27 12.75 4.29 -6.79
C GLU A 27 12.59 5.57 -5.94
N LYS A 28 12.62 6.75 -6.55
CA LYS A 28 12.44 8.03 -5.85
C LYS A 28 10.98 8.34 -5.48
N ILE A 29 10.02 7.62 -6.07
CA ILE A 29 8.60 7.73 -5.71
C ILE A 29 8.03 6.34 -5.49
N VAL A 30 7.34 6.15 -4.37
CA VAL A 30 6.55 4.95 -4.09
C VAL A 30 5.08 5.27 -3.98
N THR A 31 4.25 4.54 -4.72
CA THR A 31 2.81 4.47 -4.47
C THR A 31 2.53 3.28 -3.57
N VAL A 32 1.84 3.47 -2.44
CA VAL A 32 1.41 2.41 -1.51
C VAL A 32 -0.11 2.41 -1.44
N TRP A 33 -0.72 1.25 -1.58
CA TRP A 33 -2.16 1.04 -1.56
C TRP A 33 -2.55 0.06 -0.48
N SER A 34 -3.35 0.50 0.50
CA SER A 34 -3.63 -0.29 1.71
C SER A 34 -5.06 -0.87 1.76
N ALA A 35 -5.82 -0.82 0.66
CA ALA A 35 -7.20 -1.33 0.59
C ALA A 35 -7.29 -2.55 -0.36
N PRO A 36 -7.17 -3.79 0.15
CA PRO A 36 -7.16 -4.98 -0.71
C PRO A 36 -8.56 -5.22 -1.29
N ASN A 37 -8.61 -5.79 -2.50
CA ASN A 37 -9.83 -5.99 -3.27
C ASN A 37 -10.73 -4.74 -3.28
N TYR A 38 -10.18 -3.62 -3.74
CA TYR A 38 -10.84 -2.32 -3.67
C TYR A 38 -12.24 -2.36 -4.29
N CYS A 39 -13.20 -1.78 -3.57
CA CYS A 39 -14.63 -1.81 -3.89
C CYS A 39 -15.18 -3.22 -4.19
N TYR A 40 -14.57 -4.27 -3.62
CA TYR A 40 -14.91 -5.68 -3.82
C TYR A 40 -14.86 -6.17 -5.28
N ARG A 41 -14.17 -5.43 -6.15
CA ARG A 41 -14.19 -5.66 -7.60
C ARG A 41 -12.81 -5.68 -8.24
N CYS A 42 -11.86 -4.94 -7.68
CA CYS A 42 -10.57 -4.74 -8.34
C CYS A 42 -9.63 -5.93 -8.21
N GLY A 43 -9.76 -6.77 -7.17
CA GLY A 43 -8.89 -7.94 -6.98
C GLY A 43 -7.42 -7.61 -6.68
N ASN A 44 -7.09 -6.37 -6.36
CA ASN A 44 -5.74 -5.95 -5.99
C ASN A 44 -5.35 -6.50 -4.61
N VAL A 45 -4.05 -6.68 -4.39
CA VAL A 45 -3.49 -6.85 -3.03
C VAL A 45 -3.24 -5.47 -2.41
N ALA A 46 -2.95 -5.44 -1.12
CA ALA A 46 -2.61 -4.22 -0.40
C ALA A 46 -1.21 -4.31 0.22
N ALA A 47 -0.63 -3.16 0.53
CA ALA A 47 0.68 -3.03 1.14
C ALA A 47 0.70 -2.01 2.28
N ILE A 48 1.64 -2.20 3.19
CA ILE A 48 2.16 -1.20 4.13
C ILE A 48 3.66 -1.02 3.82
N LEU A 49 4.13 0.22 3.80
CA LEU A 49 5.55 0.55 3.82
C LEU A 49 5.95 0.85 5.26
N GLU A 50 6.77 -0.02 5.84
CA GLU A 50 7.34 0.09 7.17
C GLU A 50 8.78 0.61 7.08
N PHE A 51 9.15 1.45 8.03
CA PHE A 51 10.52 1.91 8.24
C PHE A 51 10.96 1.43 9.63
N ASP A 52 12.16 0.86 9.73
CA ASP A 52 12.77 0.53 11.01
C ASP A 52 13.46 1.76 11.65
N GLU A 53 14.12 1.55 12.79
CA GLU A 53 14.88 2.58 13.52
C GLU A 53 16.08 3.15 12.75
N HIS A 54 16.47 2.51 11.65
CA HIS A 54 17.54 2.93 10.74
C HIS A 54 17.00 3.41 9.38
N LEU A 55 15.68 3.61 9.27
CA LEU A 55 14.99 3.97 8.02
C LEU A 55 15.12 2.95 6.89
N ASN A 56 15.45 1.69 7.20
CA ASN A 56 15.37 0.64 6.19
C ASN A 56 13.91 0.37 5.83
N LYS A 57 13.64 0.27 4.53
CA LYS A 57 12.31 0.09 3.96
C LYS A 57 11.93 -1.38 3.95
N ASN A 58 10.73 -1.70 4.43
CA ASN A 58 10.13 -3.03 4.32
C ASN A 58 8.68 -2.93 3.84
N PHE A 59 8.32 -3.72 2.82
CA PHE A 59 6.94 -3.77 2.32
C PHE A 59 6.22 -5.01 2.85
N LYS A 60 5.12 -4.79 3.58
CA LYS A 60 4.24 -5.87 4.05
C LYS A 60 3.03 -5.96 3.14
N ILE A 61 2.92 -7.05 2.38
CA ILE A 61 1.80 -7.31 1.46
C ILE A 61 0.74 -8.15 2.14
N PHE A 62 -0.53 -7.80 1.95
CA PHE A 62 -1.65 -8.51 2.52
C PHE A 62 -2.87 -8.55 1.60
N ASN A 63 -3.70 -9.58 1.79
CA ASN A 63 -4.94 -9.81 1.06
C ASN A 63 -6.16 -9.31 1.85
N ALA A 64 -7.31 -9.27 1.19
CA ALA A 64 -8.57 -8.96 1.86
C ALA A 64 -8.87 -10.04 2.91
N SER A 65 -9.36 -9.62 4.08
CA SER A 65 -9.89 -10.54 5.07
C SER A 65 -11.07 -11.32 4.47
N PRO A 66 -11.28 -12.59 4.84
CA PRO A 66 -12.49 -13.32 4.47
C PRO A 66 -13.74 -12.48 4.81
N GLN A 67 -14.66 -12.37 3.85
CA GLN A 67 -15.96 -11.78 4.14
C GLN A 67 -16.75 -12.76 4.99
N VAL A 68 -17.01 -12.40 6.24
CA VAL A 68 -17.99 -13.12 7.06
C VAL A 68 -19.36 -12.64 6.61
N SER A 69 -20.25 -13.55 6.19
CA SER A 69 -21.62 -13.19 5.87
C SER A 69 -22.29 -12.55 7.09
N ALA A 70 -23.05 -11.47 6.87
CA ALA A 70 -23.77 -10.77 7.93
C ALA A 70 -24.73 -11.69 8.72
N GLU A 71 -25.14 -12.81 8.12
CA GLU A 71 -25.97 -13.85 8.73
C GLU A 71 -25.32 -14.50 9.96
N ALA A 72 -23.99 -14.50 10.08
CA ALA A 72 -23.28 -15.09 11.22
C ALA A 72 -23.31 -14.21 12.49
N HIS A 73 -23.80 -12.97 12.40
CA HIS A 73 -23.86 -12.02 13.52
C HIS A 73 -25.26 -11.82 14.13
N GLY A 74 -26.26 -12.63 13.73
CA GLY A 74 -27.52 -12.72 14.47
C GLY A 74 -28.28 -11.41 14.63
N LEU A 75 -28.31 -10.58 13.58
CA LEU A 75 -29.32 -9.54 13.39
C LEU A 75 -30.40 -10.03 12.44
#